data_AF-A0A813ET30-F1
#
_entry.id   AF-A0A813ET30-F1
#
_cell.length_a   1.000
_cell.length_b   1.000
_cell.length_c   1.000
_cell.angle_alpha   90.00
_cell.angle_beta   90.00
_cell.angle_gamma   90.00
#
_symmetry.space_group_name_H-M   'P 1'
#
loop_
_entity.id
_entity.type
_entity.pdbx_description
1 polymer ?
#
loop_
_entity_poly.entity_id
_entity_poly.type
_entity_poly.pdbx_seq_one_letter_code
_entity_poly.pdbx_strand_id
1 'polypeptide(L)'
;MPYDVNQANYGDKGYAGYRVASSVVNHSSFGAGVYHYFRDNHVVVHAGIVAPPHLEDSFVSPLSVFLNGKGVIKHVINDKGGLVAVSVFYYFVVFAGFVVICSCLVYFKDKANC
;
A
#
# COMPACT_ATOMS: atom_id res chain seq x y z
N MET A 1 7.49 5.19 1.12
CA MET A 1 7.84 4.95 2.53
C MET A 1 9.18 5.61 2.83
N PRO A 2 9.46 6.03 4.08
CA PRO A 2 10.67 6.76 4.43
C PRO A 2 11.94 5.92 4.22
N TYR A 3 13.07 6.59 4.00
CA TYR A 3 14.31 5.97 3.52
C TYR A 3 15.28 5.59 4.65
N ASP A 4 15.20 6.30 5.77
CA ASP A 4 16.19 6.36 6.87
C ASP A 4 15.68 5.74 8.19
N VAL A 5 14.43 5.25 8.19
CA VAL A 5 13.83 4.56 9.33
C VAL A 5 14.41 3.16 9.54
N ASN A 6 14.18 2.57 10.71
CA ASN A 6 14.56 1.22 11.07
C ASN A 6 13.35 0.39 11.54
N GLN A 7 13.56 -0.90 11.79
CA GLN A 7 12.50 -1.81 12.21
C GLN A 7 11.80 -1.32 13.50
N ALA A 8 12.57 -0.96 14.53
CA ALA A 8 12.04 -0.57 15.83
C ALA A 8 11.26 0.76 15.81
N ASN A 9 11.69 1.73 15.01
CA ASN A 9 11.08 3.06 14.99
C ASN A 9 9.94 3.19 13.98
N TYR A 10 9.81 2.24 13.04
CA TYR A 10 8.80 2.31 11.98
C TYR A 10 8.02 1.02 11.76
N GLY A 11 8.71 -0.09 11.48
CA GLY A 11 8.08 -1.39 11.20
C GLY A 11 7.27 -1.92 12.39
N ASP A 12 7.90 -1.99 13.56
CA ASP A 12 7.28 -2.49 14.80
C ASP A 12 6.20 -1.56 15.34
N LYS A 13 6.22 -0.27 14.94
CA LYS A 13 5.16 0.70 15.26
C LYS A 13 3.91 0.54 14.40
N GLY A 14 3.93 -0.33 13.38
CA GLY A 14 2.76 -0.61 12.55
C GLY A 14 2.37 0.57 11.62
N TYR A 15 3.34 1.39 11.22
CA TYR A 15 3.09 2.41 10.21
C TYR A 15 2.86 1.76 8.83
N ALA A 16 2.02 2.43 8.05
CA ALA A 16 1.72 2.09 6.66
C ALA A 16 1.99 3.31 5.78
N GLY A 17 2.16 3.10 4.48
CA GLY A 17 2.34 4.20 3.54
C GLY A 17 1.03 4.95 3.27
N TYR A 18 -0.10 4.26 3.42
CA TYR A 18 -1.43 4.82 3.32
C TYR A 18 -2.32 4.19 4.41
N ARG A 19 -2.98 5.00 5.22
CA ARG A 19 -3.88 4.50 6.29
C ARG A 19 -5.20 5.26 6.29
N VAL A 20 -6.29 4.52 6.23
CA VAL A 20 -7.64 5.03 6.52
C VAL A 20 -7.94 4.76 7.99
N ALA A 21 -8.40 5.77 8.71
CA ALA A 21 -8.74 5.64 10.12
C ALA A 21 -9.96 4.73 10.33
N SER A 22 -10.03 4.04 11.47
CA SER A 22 -11.13 3.14 11.82
C SER A 22 -12.50 3.83 11.92
N SER A 23 -12.53 5.14 12.19
CA SER A 23 -13.75 5.94 12.25
C SER A 23 -14.32 6.34 10.89
N VAL A 24 -13.60 6.09 9.79
CA VAL A 24 -14.09 6.43 8.45
C VAL A 24 -15.17 5.44 8.02
N VAL A 25 -16.32 5.99 7.65
CA VAL A 25 -17.50 5.20 7.21
C VAL A 25 -17.51 5.06 5.69
N ASN A 26 -17.06 6.09 4.97
CA ASN A 26 -17.02 6.10 3.51
C ASN A 26 -15.64 6.55 3.05
N HIS A 27 -14.98 5.66 2.30
CA HIS A 27 -13.76 5.93 1.57
C HIS A 27 -13.88 5.29 0.19
N SER A 28 -13.36 5.93 -0.85
CA SER A 28 -13.18 5.30 -2.16
C SER A 28 -11.87 5.74 -2.74
N SER A 29 -11.12 4.79 -3.29
CA SER A 29 -9.79 5.02 -3.81
C SER A 29 -9.59 4.28 -5.13
N PHE A 30 -9.04 4.97 -6.12
CA PHE A 30 -8.76 4.41 -7.44
C PHE A 30 -7.28 4.60 -7.74
N GLY A 31 -6.54 3.51 -7.95
CA GLY A 31 -5.11 3.55 -8.26
C GLY A 31 -4.22 3.97 -7.09
N ALA A 32 -4.61 3.73 -5.84
CA ALA A 32 -3.75 4.00 -4.68
C ALA A 32 -2.47 3.17 -4.75
N GLY A 33 -1.33 3.86 -4.78
CA GLY A 33 -0.02 3.22 -4.84
C GLY A 33 0.87 3.60 -3.67
N VAL A 34 1.54 2.59 -3.10
CA VAL A 34 2.55 2.79 -2.05
C VAL A 34 3.86 2.18 -2.50
N TYR A 35 4.89 3.01 -2.65
CA TYR A 35 6.24 2.52 -2.93
C TYR A 35 7.12 2.52 -1.69
N HIS A 36 8.16 1.70 -1.68
CA HIS A 36 9.21 1.75 -0.65
C HIS A 36 10.62 1.62 -1.22
N TYR A 37 11.54 2.27 -0.51
CA TYR A 37 12.98 2.23 -0.75
C TYR A 37 13.72 2.40 0.59
N PHE A 38 13.65 1.42 1.48
CA PHE A 38 14.38 1.49 2.75
C PHE A 38 15.88 1.39 2.48
N ARG A 39 16.56 2.54 2.40
CA ARG A 39 17.96 2.63 1.97
C ARG A 39 18.90 2.21 3.10
N ASP A 40 18.66 2.76 4.29
CA ASP A 40 19.65 2.76 5.36
C ASP A 40 19.54 1.51 6.24
N ASN A 41 18.33 1.03 6.51
CA ASN A 41 18.08 -0.13 7.39
C ASN A 41 17.15 -1.15 6.75
N HIS A 42 17.21 -2.39 7.26
CA HIS A 42 16.24 -3.39 6.89
C HIS A 42 14.92 -3.20 7.64
N VAL A 43 13.83 -2.99 6.90
CA VAL A 43 12.50 -2.72 7.48
C VAL A 43 11.46 -3.63 6.83
N VAL A 44 10.71 -4.32 7.68
CA VAL A 44 9.55 -5.13 7.33
C VAL A 44 8.31 -4.43 7.85
N VAL A 45 7.36 -4.19 6.95
CA VAL A 45 6.06 -3.64 7.27
C VAL A 45 4.95 -4.62 6.88
N HIS A 46 3.85 -4.57 7.61
CA HIS A 46 2.73 -5.47 7.40
C HIS A 46 2.07 -5.24 6.05
N ALA A 47 1.63 -4.01 5.79
CA ALA A 47 0.96 -3.67 4.54
C ALA A 47 1.35 -2.28 4.04
N GLY A 48 1.28 -2.08 2.73
CA GLY A 48 1.46 -0.76 2.11
C GLY A 48 0.28 0.15 2.46
N ILE A 49 -0.93 -0.39 2.34
CA ILE A 49 -2.20 0.26 2.61
C ILE A 49 -2.87 -0.44 3.80
N VAL A 50 -3.39 0.35 4.74
CA VAL A 50 -4.21 -0.15 5.85
C VAL A 50 -5.56 0.55 5.83
N ALA A 51 -6.64 -0.22 5.80
CA ALA A 51 -7.99 0.31 5.81
C ALA A 51 -8.90 -0.51 6.75
N PRO A 52 -10.03 0.04 7.20
CA PRO A 52 -11.05 -0.76 7.87
C PRO A 52 -11.55 -1.89 6.95
N PRO A 53 -11.85 -3.09 7.47
CA PRO A 53 -12.29 -4.21 6.65
C PRO A 53 -13.51 -3.90 5.76
N HIS A 54 -14.44 -3.07 6.26
CA HIS A 54 -15.64 -2.64 5.51
C HIS A 54 -15.35 -1.68 4.35
N LEU A 55 -14.13 -1.16 4.24
CA LEU A 55 -13.69 -0.26 3.17
C LEU A 55 -12.67 -0.91 2.23
N GLU A 56 -12.28 -2.16 2.44
CA GLU A 56 -11.27 -2.80 1.58
C GLU A 56 -11.73 -2.88 0.11
N ASP A 57 -13.02 -3.21 -0.10
CA ASP A 57 -13.58 -3.37 -1.44
C ASP A 57 -13.78 -2.04 -2.19
N SER A 58 -13.57 -0.90 -1.52
CA SER A 58 -13.62 0.42 -2.15
C SER A 58 -12.29 0.88 -2.74
N PHE A 59 -11.23 0.07 -2.60
CA PHE A 59 -9.96 0.27 -3.27
C PHE A 59 -9.94 -0.44 -4.62
N VAL A 60 -10.01 0.35 -5.69
CA VAL A 60 -9.90 -0.14 -7.06
C VAL A 60 -8.45 -0.04 -7.52
N SER A 61 -7.86 -1.17 -7.89
CA SER A 61 -6.46 -1.29 -8.34
C SER A 61 -5.42 -0.73 -7.35
N PRO A 62 -5.43 -1.12 -6.06
CA PRO A 62 -4.37 -0.76 -5.14
C PRO A 62 -3.06 -1.46 -5.55
N LEU A 63 -1.94 -0.77 -5.44
CA LEU A 63 -0.63 -1.33 -5.77
C LEU A 63 0.43 -1.00 -4.72
N SER A 64 1.45 -1.85 -4.65
CA SER A 64 2.66 -1.57 -3.88
C SER A 64 3.90 -1.86 -4.71
N VAL A 65 4.89 -0.97 -4.65
CA VAL A 65 6.08 -1.02 -5.53
C VAL A 65 7.35 -1.06 -4.71
N PHE A 66 8.16 -2.10 -4.91
CA PHE A 66 9.55 -2.13 -4.47
C PHE A 66 10.39 -1.35 -5.47
N LEU A 67 10.99 -0.23 -5.06
CA LEU A 67 11.90 0.50 -5.94
C LEU A 67 13.31 -0.07 -5.89
N ASN A 68 13.83 -0.26 -4.67
CA ASN A 68 15.11 -0.89 -4.36
C ASN A 68 15.25 -1.02 -2.83
N GLY A 69 16.46 -1.25 -2.33
CA GLY A 69 16.80 -1.12 -0.92
C GLY A 69 16.58 -2.40 -0.14
N LYS A 70 16.47 -2.26 1.17
CA LYS A 70 16.58 -3.35 2.13
C LYS A 70 15.26 -3.63 2.86
N GLY A 71 14.08 -3.55 2.23
CA GLY A 71 12.87 -3.84 2.98
C GLY A 71 11.75 -4.50 2.22
N VAL A 72 10.74 -4.86 3.00
CA VAL A 72 9.67 -5.77 2.59
C VAL A 72 8.33 -5.21 3.06
N ILE A 73 7.37 -5.15 2.14
CA ILE A 73 5.96 -5.00 2.49
C ILE A 73 5.33 -6.40 2.33
N LYS A 74 4.70 -6.93 3.38
CA LYS A 74 4.12 -8.29 3.31
C LYS A 74 2.85 -8.35 2.44
N HIS A 75 2.04 -7.30 2.45
CA HIS A 75 0.75 -7.23 1.77
C HIS A 75 0.52 -5.87 1.09
N VAL A 76 -0.28 -5.85 0.02
CA VAL A 76 -0.62 -4.59 -0.66
C VAL A 76 -1.60 -3.79 0.20
N ILE A 77 -2.66 -4.44 0.67
CA ILE A 77 -3.69 -3.85 1.55
C ILE A 77 -4.05 -4.82 2.66
N ASN A 78 -4.00 -4.38 3.93
CA ASN A 78 -4.28 -5.21 5.11
C ASN A 78 -3.57 -6.59 5.04
N ASP A 79 -4.31 -7.68 4.95
CA ASP A 79 -3.81 -9.06 4.84
C ASP A 79 -3.90 -9.61 3.39
N LYS A 80 -4.16 -8.73 2.41
CA LYS A 80 -4.42 -9.08 1.01
C LYS A 80 -3.30 -8.59 0.08
N GLY A 81 -3.05 -9.37 -0.96
CA GLY A 81 -2.01 -9.13 -1.94
C GLY A 81 -0.68 -9.79 -1.58
N GLY A 82 0.16 -9.94 -2.59
CA GLY A 82 1.45 -10.61 -2.48
C GLY A 82 2.53 -9.74 -1.83
N LEU A 83 3.61 -10.42 -1.45
CA LEU A 83 4.79 -9.82 -0.85
C LEU A 83 5.52 -8.89 -1.84
N VAL A 84 5.79 -7.66 -1.43
CA VAL A 84 6.50 -6.67 -2.24
C VAL A 84 7.93 -6.52 -1.69
N ALA A 85 8.89 -7.14 -2.38
CA ALA A 85 10.31 -7.13 -2.04
C ALA A 85 11.17 -7.26 -3.30
N VAL A 86 12.50 -7.25 -3.12
CA VAL A 86 13.44 -7.46 -4.22
C VAL A 86 13.08 -8.77 -4.93
N SER A 87 12.94 -8.72 -6.25
CA SER A 87 12.50 -9.80 -7.15
C SER A 87 10.99 -10.11 -7.27
N VAL A 88 10.09 -9.27 -6.71
CA VAL A 88 8.65 -9.50 -6.89
C VAL A 88 7.89 -8.26 -7.38
N PHE A 89 7.68 -8.20 -8.71
CA PHE A 89 6.72 -7.29 -9.33
C PHE A 89 5.33 -7.96 -9.32
N TYR A 90 4.56 -7.77 -8.24
CA TYR A 90 3.13 -8.12 -8.27
C TYR A 90 2.33 -6.96 -8.87
N TYR A 91 2.06 -7.03 -10.17
CA TYR A 91 0.98 -6.25 -10.77
C TYR A 91 -0.31 -7.07 -10.63
N PHE A 92 -1.15 -6.76 -9.64
CA PHE A 92 -2.52 -7.23 -9.65
C PHE A 92 -3.37 -6.21 -10.41
N VAL A 93 -3.49 -6.39 -11.73
CA VAL A 93 -4.54 -5.76 -12.53
C VAL A 93 -5.26 -6.88 -13.28
N VAL A 94 -6.25 -7.50 -12.63
CA VAL A 94 -7.23 -8.31 -13.34
C VAL A 94 -8.25 -7.36 -13.94
N PHE A 95 -8.03 -6.98 -15.20
CA PHE A 95 -9.11 -6.53 -16.07
C PHE A 95 -8.84 -7.04 -17.49
N ALA A 96 -9.58 -8.09 -17.86
CA ALA A 96 -9.85 -8.50 -19.25
C ALA A 96 -8.68 -8.43 -20.26
N GLY A 97 -7.51 -9.00 -19.93
CA GLY A 97 -6.54 -9.45 -20.94
C GLY A 97 -5.76 -8.38 -21.71
N PHE A 98 -5.66 -7.13 -21.23
CA PHE A 98 -4.78 -6.12 -21.84
C PHE A 98 -3.93 -5.39 -20.79
N VAL A 99 -2.61 -5.45 -20.96
CA VAL A 99 -1.64 -4.65 -20.19
C VAL A 99 -1.69 -3.22 -20.70
N VAL A 100 -2.34 -2.33 -19.95
CA VAL A 100 -2.30 -0.89 -20.21
C VAL A 100 -1.67 -0.22 -18.99
N ILE A 101 -0.46 0.32 -19.16
CA ILE A 101 0.12 1.31 -18.24
C ILE A 101 -0.63 2.62 -18.53
N CYS A 102 -1.84 2.76 -18.00
CA CYS A 102 -2.57 4.00 -18.08
C CYS A 102 -2.32 4.77 -16.79
N SER A 103 -1.71 5.95 -16.91
CA SER A 103 -1.65 6.98 -15.88
C SER A 103 -3.07 7.34 -15.44
N CYS A 104 -3.64 6.58 -14.51
CA CYS A 104 -4.95 6.83 -13.97
C CYS A 104 -4.80 7.81 -12.82
N LEU A 105 -5.40 8.99 -13.02
CA LEU A 105 -5.53 10.07 -12.07
C LEU A 105 -5.97 9.53 -10.71
N VAL A 106 -5.10 9.66 -9.69
CA VAL A 106 -5.39 9.19 -8.34
C VAL A 106 -6.44 10.12 -7.72
N TYR A 107 -7.66 9.62 -7.52
CA TYR A 107 -8.76 10.36 -6.89
C TYR A 107 -9.05 9.76 -5.51
N PHE A 108 -9.01 10.61 -4.47
CA PHE A 108 -9.34 10.24 -3.09
C PHE A 108 -10.50 11.10 -2.59
N LYS A 109 -11.51 10.45 -2.00
CA LYS A 109 -12.61 11.15 -1.33
C LYS A 109 -12.83 10.53 0.04
N ASP A 110 -12.41 11.27 1.07
CA ASP A 110 -12.63 10.93 2.47
C ASP A 110 -13.80 11.72 3.04
N LYS A 111 -14.74 11.04 3.71
CA LYS A 111 -15.75 11.69 4.55
C LYS A 111 -15.66 11.10 5.96
N ALA A 112 -14.95 11.78 6.85
CA ALA A 112 -14.98 11.50 8.28
C ALA A 112 -16.21 12.18 8.89
N ASN A 113 -17.06 11.39 9.56
CA ASN A 113 -18.14 11.94 10.36
C ASN A 113 -17.59 12.17 11.77
N CYS A 114 -17.51 13.45 12.19
CA CYS A 114 -17.35 13.84 13.59
C CYS A 114 -18.70 13.75 14.31
#